data_AF-A0A3N5HPG9-F1
#
_entry.id   AF-A0A3N5HPG9-F1
#
_cell.length_a   1.000
_cell.length_b   1.000
_cell.length_c   1.000
_cell.angle_alpha   90.00
_cell.angle_beta   90.00
_cell.angle_gamma   90.00
#
_symmetry.space_group_name_H-M   'P 1'
#
loop_
_entity.id
_entity.type
_entity.pdbx_description
1 polymer ?
#
loop_
_entity_poly.entity_id
_entity_poly.type
_entity_poly.pdbx_seq_one_letter_code
_entity_poly.pdbx_strand_id
1 'polypeptide(L)'
;MHPEAMCGSARNRPPALTRIKSHKGASCDRSKMRIAFTLAFLLMAGPAFAQQSTLAEGRRLSEINCTKCHSIETEGESPLTDAPPFRELAKNYDPEELTDGFMEGLAVRHPLMPDWDVTEDQAQALTDYIMSLKGSEAKTGDTPALVGYELLRENCARCHALDAISISPLAAAPPSATW
;
A
#
# COMPACT_ATOMS: atom_id res chain seq x y z
N MET A 1 -36.29 15.68 -75.88
CA MET A 1 -35.22 14.97 -76.62
C MET A 1 -34.66 13.88 -75.72
N HIS A 2 -34.64 12.63 -76.22
CA HIS A 2 -33.90 11.38 -75.91
C HIS A 2 -32.87 11.31 -74.75
N PRO A 3 -32.38 10.11 -74.34
CA PRO A 3 -33.03 8.80 -74.17
C PRO A 3 -32.51 7.99 -72.93
N GLU A 4 -33.21 6.90 -72.64
CA GLU A 4 -32.76 5.55 -72.25
C GLU A 4 -31.45 5.30 -71.46
N ALA A 5 -31.60 4.51 -70.39
CA ALA A 5 -30.65 3.43 -70.09
C ALA A 5 -31.39 2.23 -69.48
N MET A 6 -31.52 1.18 -70.29
CA MET A 6 -31.85 -0.18 -69.85
C MET A 6 -30.67 -0.76 -69.07
N CYS A 7 -30.93 -1.54 -68.00
CA CYS A 7 -30.00 -2.58 -67.57
C CYS A 7 -30.69 -3.69 -66.77
N GLY A 8 -30.78 -4.87 -67.39
CA GLY A 8 -30.31 -6.13 -66.79
C GLY A 8 -31.06 -6.72 -65.60
N SER A 9 -32.08 -7.54 -65.89
CA SER A 9 -32.64 -8.53 -64.96
C SER A 9 -31.62 -9.64 -64.65
N ALA A 10 -30.90 -9.52 -63.54
CA ALA A 10 -30.14 -10.62 -62.94
C ALA A 10 -31.03 -11.39 -61.95
N ARG A 11 -31.49 -12.58 -62.37
CA ARG A 11 -32.21 -13.54 -61.52
C ARG A 11 -31.24 -14.14 -60.49
N ASN A 12 -31.29 -13.65 -59.25
CA ASN A 12 -30.59 -14.29 -58.14
C ASN A 12 -31.37 -15.52 -57.65
N ARG A 13 -30.75 -16.68 -57.84
CA ARG A 13 -31.21 -17.98 -57.33
C ARG A 13 -30.85 -18.05 -55.83
N PRO A 14 -31.79 -18.40 -54.92
CA PRO A 14 -31.45 -18.51 -53.50
C PRO A 14 -30.51 -19.70 -53.26
N PRO A 15 -29.56 -19.61 -52.31
CA PRO A 15 -28.76 -20.76 -51.91
C PRO A 15 -29.63 -21.79 -51.20
N ALA A 16 -29.33 -23.06 -51.45
CA ALA A 16 -29.99 -24.21 -50.83
C ALA A 16 -29.87 -24.15 -49.30
N LEU A 17 -31.00 -24.22 -48.62
CA LEU A 17 -31.07 -24.41 -47.17
C LEU A 17 -30.44 -25.77 -46.84
N THR A 18 -29.21 -25.75 -46.37
CA THR A 18 -28.55 -26.92 -45.77
C THR A 18 -29.26 -27.27 -44.47
N ARG A 19 -29.84 -28.47 -44.45
CA ARG A 19 -30.46 -29.10 -43.29
C ARG A 19 -29.44 -29.21 -42.15
N ILE A 20 -29.52 -28.32 -41.18
CA ILE A 20 -28.71 -28.37 -39.96
C ILE A 20 -29.10 -29.64 -39.20
N LYS A 21 -28.12 -30.53 -39.02
CA LYS A 21 -28.27 -31.79 -38.28
C LYS A 21 -28.53 -31.48 -36.81
N SER A 22 -29.64 -31.96 -36.28
CA SER A 22 -29.94 -31.95 -34.84
C SER A 22 -28.82 -32.68 -34.09
N HIS A 23 -27.98 -31.95 -33.37
CA HIS A 23 -27.03 -32.55 -32.43
C HIS A 23 -27.84 -33.17 -31.29
N LYS A 24 -27.79 -34.52 -31.19
CA LYS A 24 -28.29 -35.26 -30.03
C LYS A 24 -27.64 -34.66 -28.79
N GLY A 25 -28.46 -34.21 -27.84
CA GLY A 25 -28.01 -33.57 -26.62
C GLY A 25 -26.99 -34.43 -25.90
N ALA A 26 -25.75 -33.93 -25.83
CA ALA A 26 -24.84 -34.33 -24.78
C ALA A 26 -25.52 -33.89 -23.47
N SER A 27 -26.02 -34.86 -22.72
CA SER A 27 -26.52 -34.64 -21.37
C SER A 27 -25.42 -33.94 -20.60
N CYS A 28 -25.60 -32.65 -20.33
CA CYS A 28 -24.75 -31.88 -19.44
C CYS A 28 -25.02 -32.46 -18.05
N ASP A 29 -24.16 -33.40 -17.67
CA ASP A 29 -24.15 -33.98 -16.33
C ASP A 29 -23.89 -32.86 -15.33
N ARG A 30 -24.99 -32.26 -14.85
CA ARG A 30 -25.01 -31.19 -13.85
C ARG A 30 -24.27 -31.59 -12.56
N SER A 31 -24.06 -32.89 -12.34
CA SER A 31 -23.27 -33.42 -11.23
C SER A 31 -21.77 -33.16 -11.41
N LYS A 32 -21.25 -33.37 -12.63
CA LYS A 32 -19.82 -33.12 -12.96
C LYS A 32 -19.46 -31.63 -12.92
N MET A 33 -20.41 -30.75 -13.24
CA MET A 33 -20.23 -29.29 -13.16
C MET A 33 -20.15 -28.78 -11.71
N ARG A 34 -20.87 -29.43 -10.77
CA ARG A 34 -20.87 -29.05 -9.34
C ARG A 34 -19.58 -29.46 -8.63
N ILE A 35 -19.04 -30.64 -8.94
CA ILE A 35 -17.80 -31.16 -8.34
C ILE A 35 -16.58 -30.34 -8.78
N ALA A 36 -16.55 -29.91 -10.05
CA ALA A 36 -15.49 -29.04 -10.56
C ALA A 36 -15.48 -27.65 -9.88
N PHE A 37 -16.66 -27.11 -9.56
CA PHE A 37 -16.80 -25.82 -8.86
C PHE A 37 -16.36 -25.89 -7.38
N THR A 38 -16.60 -27.01 -6.69
CA THR A 38 -16.19 -27.16 -5.28
C THR A 38 -14.69 -27.38 -5.11
N LEU A 39 -14.02 -28.08 -6.04
CA LEU A 39 -12.55 -28.27 -5.96
C LEU A 39 -11.79 -26.98 -6.23
N ALA A 40 -12.27 -26.13 -7.14
CA ALA A 40 -11.62 -24.85 -7.46
C ALA A 40 -11.70 -23.84 -6.30
N PHE A 41 -12.74 -23.90 -5.45
CA PHE A 41 -12.89 -23.01 -4.30
C PHE A 41 -11.95 -23.36 -3.13
N LEU A 42 -11.57 -24.64 -2.98
CA LEU A 42 -10.68 -25.10 -1.91
C LEU A 42 -9.22 -24.64 -2.10
N LEU A 43 -8.78 -24.45 -3.35
CA LEU A 43 -7.41 -24.06 -3.68
C LEU A 43 -7.09 -22.56 -3.43
N MET A 44 -8.10 -21.71 -3.28
CA MET A 44 -7.90 -20.27 -3.08
C MET A 44 -7.82 -19.82 -1.61
N ALA A 45 -8.01 -20.73 -0.65
CA ALA A 45 -7.96 -20.37 0.77
C ALA A 45 -6.54 -20.38 1.37
N GLY A 46 -5.57 -21.08 0.76
CA GLY A 46 -4.23 -21.29 1.33
C GLY A 46 -3.38 -20.04 1.59
N PRO A 47 -3.21 -19.10 0.62
CA PRO A 47 -2.22 -18.03 0.76
C PRO A 47 -2.59 -16.98 1.82
N ALA A 48 -3.88 -16.74 2.06
CA ALA A 48 -4.32 -15.77 3.07
C ALA A 48 -4.01 -16.22 4.51
N PHE A 49 -4.15 -17.53 4.79
CA PHE A 49 -3.82 -18.08 6.12
C PHE A 49 -2.32 -18.05 6.40
N ALA A 50 -1.49 -18.35 5.39
CA ALA A 50 -0.04 -18.26 5.52
C ALA A 50 0.39 -16.83 5.86
N GLN A 51 -0.09 -15.82 5.12
CA GLN A 51 0.24 -14.41 5.39
C GLN A 51 -0.24 -13.92 6.76
N GLN A 52 -1.45 -14.32 7.19
CA GLN A 52 -1.94 -13.96 8.51
C GLN A 52 -1.04 -14.54 9.62
N SER A 53 -0.52 -15.75 9.41
CA SER A 53 0.38 -16.39 10.38
C SER A 53 1.76 -15.74 10.44
N THR A 54 2.30 -15.26 9.32
CA THR A 54 3.59 -14.54 9.31
C THR A 54 3.47 -13.18 10.00
N LEU A 55 2.41 -12.42 9.74
CA LEU A 55 2.15 -11.14 10.41
C LEU A 55 1.96 -11.29 11.92
N ALA A 56 1.25 -12.34 12.36
CA ALA A 56 1.05 -12.62 13.77
C ALA A 56 2.38 -12.96 14.48
N GLU A 57 3.23 -13.76 13.84
CA GLU A 57 4.55 -14.08 14.37
C GLU A 57 5.47 -12.86 14.40
N GLY A 58 5.50 -12.06 13.33
CA GLY A 58 6.26 -10.81 13.28
C GLY A 58 5.85 -9.83 14.38
N ARG A 59 4.54 -9.67 14.62
CA ARG A 59 4.04 -8.85 15.74
C ARG A 59 4.52 -9.40 17.08
N ARG A 60 4.37 -10.71 17.31
CA ARG A 60 4.80 -11.36 18.55
C ARG A 60 6.30 -11.17 18.80
N LEU A 61 7.14 -11.35 17.79
CA LEU A 61 8.58 -11.14 17.90
C LEU A 61 8.92 -9.68 18.21
N SER A 62 8.20 -8.75 17.57
CA SER A 62 8.35 -7.30 17.82
C SER A 62 7.96 -6.92 19.24
N GLU A 63 6.88 -7.50 19.77
CA GLU A 63 6.45 -7.29 21.16
C GLU A 63 7.51 -7.69 22.17
N ILE A 64 8.16 -8.84 21.95
CA ILE A 64 9.16 -9.39 22.87
C ILE A 64 10.48 -8.62 22.81
N ASN A 65 10.92 -8.23 21.60
CA ASN A 65 12.28 -7.75 21.40
C ASN A 65 12.38 -6.24 21.19
N CYS A 66 11.37 -5.62 20.58
CA CYS A 66 11.51 -4.28 19.99
C CYS A 66 10.79 -3.18 20.78
N THR A 67 9.71 -3.52 21.52
CA THR A 67 8.85 -2.55 22.23
C THR A 67 9.53 -1.73 23.31
N LYS A 68 10.69 -2.19 23.81
CA LYS A 68 11.48 -1.43 24.79
C LYS A 68 11.98 -0.10 24.20
N CYS A 69 12.20 -0.04 22.89
CA CYS A 69 12.78 1.12 22.22
C CYS A 69 11.85 1.67 21.14
N HIS A 70 11.22 0.81 20.34
CA HIS A 70 10.38 1.21 19.21
C HIS A 70 8.88 1.16 19.56
N SER A 71 8.12 2.12 19.05
CA SER A 71 6.67 1.97 18.92
C SER A 71 6.36 1.05 17.74
N ILE A 72 5.60 -0.02 18.00
CA ILE A 72 5.25 -1.06 17.03
C ILE A 72 3.78 -1.02 16.60
N GLU A 73 3.03 -0.04 17.11
CA GLU A 73 1.60 0.12 16.87
C GLU A 73 1.36 1.08 15.69
N THR A 74 0.11 1.17 15.23
CA THR A 74 -0.27 2.09 14.13
C THR A 74 -0.10 3.56 14.50
N GLU A 75 -0.07 3.88 15.79
CA GLU A 75 0.04 5.22 16.33
C GLU A 75 0.99 5.25 17.55
N GLY A 76 1.32 6.47 18.01
CA GLY A 76 2.08 6.69 19.25
C GLY A 76 3.60 6.71 19.06
N GLU A 77 4.27 7.51 19.87
CA GLU A 77 5.71 7.70 19.80
C GLU A 77 6.51 6.53 20.39
N SER A 78 7.72 6.34 19.88
CA SER A 78 8.65 5.37 20.42
C SER A 78 9.09 5.72 21.85
N PRO A 79 9.24 4.72 22.74
CA PRO A 79 9.77 4.95 24.09
C PRO A 79 11.17 5.58 24.12
N LEU A 80 12.00 5.28 23.11
CA LEU A 80 13.30 5.89 22.92
C LEU A 80 13.23 6.87 21.74
N THR A 81 13.56 8.15 21.96
CA THR A 81 13.46 9.21 20.95
C THR A 81 14.25 8.91 19.67
N ASP A 82 15.44 8.31 19.80
CA ASP A 82 16.30 7.99 18.65
C ASP A 82 15.89 6.70 17.92
N ALA A 83 14.91 5.95 18.45
CA ALA A 83 14.39 4.75 17.83
C ALA A 83 13.08 5.11 17.08
N PRO A 84 13.09 5.25 15.75
CA PRO A 84 11.88 5.65 15.03
C PRO A 84 10.77 4.59 15.18
N PRO A 85 9.49 5.00 15.17
CA PRO A 85 8.37 4.05 15.20
C PRO A 85 8.37 3.17 13.94
N PHE A 86 7.86 1.95 14.03
CA PHE A 86 7.90 0.97 12.92
C PHE A 86 7.23 1.48 11.64
N ARG A 87 6.20 2.32 11.75
CA ARG A 87 5.55 2.99 10.62
C ARG A 87 6.51 3.86 9.80
N GLU A 88 7.50 4.48 10.45
CA GLU A 88 8.54 5.24 9.76
C GLU A 88 9.57 4.32 9.10
N LEU A 89 9.91 3.20 9.75
CA LEU A 89 10.76 2.17 9.12
C LEU A 89 10.13 1.65 7.82
N ALA A 90 8.83 1.33 7.85
CA ALA A 90 8.06 0.85 6.70
C ALA A 90 7.98 1.85 5.51
N LYS A 91 8.24 3.13 5.80
CA LYS A 91 8.29 4.21 4.83
C LYS A 91 9.69 4.39 4.24
N ASN A 92 10.71 4.24 5.06
CA ASN A 92 12.09 4.61 4.73
C ASN A 92 12.92 3.44 4.19
N TYR A 93 12.49 2.20 4.41
CA TYR A 93 13.17 0.99 3.94
C TYR A 93 12.25 0.15 3.05
N ASP A 94 12.84 -0.59 2.13
CA ASP A 94 12.16 -1.65 1.41
C ASP A 94 12.25 -3.01 2.15
N PRO A 95 11.43 -4.01 1.79
CA PRO A 95 11.43 -5.29 2.47
C PRO A 95 12.78 -6.04 2.39
N GLU A 96 13.52 -5.91 1.30
CA GLU A 96 14.80 -6.61 1.11
C GLU A 96 15.85 -6.00 2.03
N GLU A 97 15.93 -4.67 2.10
CA GLU A 97 16.80 -3.94 3.02
C GLU A 97 16.54 -4.28 4.49
N LEU A 98 15.26 -4.43 4.88
CA LEU A 98 14.90 -4.81 6.24
C LEU A 98 15.35 -6.24 6.56
N THR A 99 15.04 -7.19 5.67
CA THR A 99 15.42 -8.59 5.86
C THR A 99 16.94 -8.74 5.89
N ASP A 100 17.66 -8.12 4.95
CA ASP A 100 19.13 -8.14 4.94
C ASP A 100 19.71 -7.52 6.21
N GLY A 101 19.14 -6.41 6.69
CA GLY A 101 19.57 -5.79 7.96
C GLY A 101 19.40 -6.70 9.17
N PHE A 102 18.35 -7.53 9.20
CA PHE A 102 18.17 -8.56 10.22
C PHE A 102 19.21 -9.69 10.10
N MET A 103 19.56 -10.09 8.87
CA MET A 103 20.52 -11.18 8.62
C MET A 103 21.98 -10.76 8.80
N GLU A 104 22.30 -9.48 8.58
CA GLU A 104 23.65 -8.92 8.78
C GLU A 104 23.99 -8.69 10.27
N GLY A 105 22.98 -8.61 11.13
CA GLY A 105 23.12 -8.26 12.55
C GLY A 105 22.79 -6.80 12.81
N LEU A 106 21.84 -6.56 13.71
CA LEU A 106 21.22 -5.24 13.89
C LEU A 106 22.13 -4.26 14.63
N ALA A 107 22.99 -4.78 15.50
CA ALA A 107 23.99 -4.01 16.23
C ALA A 107 25.07 -3.41 15.31
N VAL A 108 25.29 -3.99 14.12
CA VAL A 108 26.25 -3.48 13.12
C VAL A 108 25.82 -2.11 12.60
N ARG A 109 24.51 -1.88 12.48
CA ARG A 109 23.95 -0.63 11.94
C ARG A 109 23.61 0.37 13.05
N HIS A 110 23.15 -0.09 14.21
CA HIS A 110 22.78 0.76 15.35
C HIS A 110 23.39 0.21 16.65
N PRO A 111 24.43 0.86 17.22
CA PRO A 111 25.14 0.35 18.40
C PRO A 111 24.29 0.16 19.67
N LEU A 112 23.12 0.82 19.74
CA LEU A 112 22.17 0.71 20.85
C LEU A 112 21.16 -0.43 20.67
N MET A 113 21.06 -0.97 19.45
CA MET A 113 20.15 -2.05 19.13
C MET A 113 20.79 -3.37 19.55
N PRO A 114 20.12 -4.16 20.41
CA PRO A 114 20.64 -5.47 20.79
C PRO A 114 20.78 -6.35 19.56
N ASP A 115 21.82 -7.17 19.53
CA ASP A 115 21.97 -8.19 18.51
C ASP A 115 21.15 -9.42 18.93
N TRP A 116 20.17 -9.77 18.11
CA TRP A 116 19.35 -10.98 18.32
C TRP A 116 19.67 -11.96 17.22
N ASP A 117 19.87 -13.22 17.59
CA ASP A 117 20.01 -14.29 16.62
C ASP A 117 18.61 -14.62 16.06
N VAL A 118 18.31 -14.08 14.88
CA VAL A 118 17.05 -14.27 14.17
C VAL A 118 17.26 -15.20 12.98
N THR A 119 16.35 -16.15 12.81
CA THR A 119 16.33 -16.99 11.61
C THR A 119 15.78 -16.21 10.41
N GLU A 120 16.06 -16.67 9.20
CA GLU A 120 15.56 -16.05 7.96
C GLU A 120 14.02 -15.96 7.93
N ASP A 121 13.32 -17.00 8.38
CA ASP A 121 11.85 -16.99 8.48
C ASP A 121 11.35 -15.92 9.49
N GLN A 122 12.09 -15.71 10.59
CA GLN A 122 11.76 -14.69 11.58
C GLN A 122 12.07 -13.28 11.08
N ALA A 123 13.18 -13.10 10.37
CA ALA A 123 13.52 -11.85 9.70
C ALA A 123 12.41 -11.47 8.70
N GLN A 124 11.96 -12.42 7.88
CA GLN A 124 10.85 -12.21 6.95
C GLN A 124 9.55 -11.86 7.68
N ALA A 125 9.22 -12.57 8.77
CA ALA A 125 8.01 -12.27 9.55
C ALA A 125 8.05 -10.87 10.18
N LEU A 126 9.21 -10.45 10.72
CA LEU A 126 9.44 -9.10 11.25
C LEU A 126 9.28 -8.05 10.16
N THR A 127 9.93 -8.25 9.01
CA THR A 127 9.80 -7.39 7.83
C THR A 127 8.34 -7.27 7.39
N ASP A 128 7.63 -8.39 7.22
CA ASP A 128 6.22 -8.41 6.83
C ASP A 128 5.36 -7.59 7.80
N TYR A 129 5.60 -7.74 9.10
CA TYR A 129 4.87 -6.98 10.12
C TYR A 129 5.17 -5.48 10.05
N ILE A 130 6.46 -5.08 9.99
CA ILE A 130 6.85 -3.67 9.82
C ILE A 130 6.18 -3.09 8.58
N MET A 131 6.28 -3.78 7.44
CA MET A 131 5.72 -3.32 6.18
C MET A 131 4.19 -3.25 6.18
N SER A 132 3.52 -4.06 7.00
CA SER A 132 2.06 -3.98 7.17
C SER A 132 1.59 -2.66 7.81
N LEU A 133 2.47 -1.96 8.52
CA LEU A 133 2.18 -0.67 9.17
C LEU A 133 2.33 0.51 8.21
N LYS A 134 2.75 0.28 6.96
CA LYS A 134 2.91 1.33 5.95
C LYS A 134 1.59 2.05 5.71
N GLY A 135 1.57 3.37 5.95
CA GLY A 135 0.38 4.20 5.77
C GLY A 135 -0.64 4.13 6.93
N SER A 136 -0.27 3.52 8.06
CA SER A 136 -1.10 3.48 9.28
C SER A 136 -1.02 4.77 10.13
N GLU A 137 -0.26 5.78 9.69
CA GLU A 137 -0.12 7.06 10.39
C GLU A 137 -1.46 7.81 10.53
N ALA A 138 -1.85 8.12 11.76
CA ALA A 138 -2.68 9.29 12.03
C ALA A 138 -1.83 10.55 11.78
N LYS A 139 -2.17 11.27 10.70
CA LYS A 139 -1.53 12.54 10.34
C LYS A 139 -1.58 13.51 11.51
N THR A 140 -0.45 13.72 12.15
CA THR A 140 -0.29 14.80 13.13
C THR A 140 0.88 15.66 12.69
N GLY A 141 0.60 16.82 12.11
CA GLY A 141 1.50 17.98 12.13
C GLY A 141 2.65 18.10 11.12
N ASP A 142 3.23 17.03 10.57
CA ASP A 142 4.58 17.18 9.98
C ASP A 142 4.62 17.10 8.45
N THR A 143 4.16 18.17 7.80
CA THR A 143 4.52 18.39 6.38
C THR A 143 5.76 19.28 6.28
N PRO A 144 6.61 19.14 5.25
CA PRO A 144 7.74 20.07 5.05
C PRO A 144 7.34 21.55 5.01
N ALA A 145 6.10 21.84 4.58
CA ALA A 145 5.53 23.18 4.64
C ALA A 145 5.20 23.63 6.06
N LEU A 146 4.75 22.74 6.95
CA LEU A 146 4.55 23.03 8.37
C LEU A 146 5.87 23.16 9.12
N VAL A 147 6.86 22.31 8.82
CA VAL A 147 8.23 22.46 9.34
C VAL A 147 8.84 23.80 8.89
N GLY A 148 8.72 24.14 7.60
CA GLY A 148 9.19 25.42 7.08
C GLY A 148 8.43 26.61 7.67
N TYR A 149 7.13 26.48 7.86
CA TYR A 149 6.31 27.50 8.49
C TYR A 149 6.69 27.71 9.97
N GLU A 150 7.03 26.66 10.71
CA GLU A 150 7.49 26.80 12.10
C GLU A 150 8.87 27.49 12.19
N LEU A 151 9.80 27.14 11.29
CA LEU A 151 11.09 27.84 11.20
C LEU A 151 10.91 29.33 10.90
N LEU A 152 9.95 29.66 10.03
CA LEU A 152 9.56 31.03 9.71
C LEU A 152 8.98 31.73 10.94
N ARG A 153 8.10 31.07 11.68
CA ARG A 153 7.49 31.58 12.91
C ARG A 153 8.56 31.93 13.95
N GLU A 154 9.54 31.07 14.18
CA GLU A 154 10.58 31.29 15.20
C GLU A 154 11.57 32.41 14.83
N ASN A 155 11.94 32.51 13.56
CA ASN A 155 13.01 33.42 13.12
C ASN A 155 12.53 34.73 12.51
N CYS A 156 11.33 34.75 11.95
CA CYS A 156 10.82 35.88 11.18
C CYS A 156 9.64 36.55 11.91
N ALA A 157 8.80 35.78 12.62
CA ALA A 157 7.65 36.34 13.33
C ALA A 157 8.04 37.20 14.55
N ARG A 158 9.28 37.09 15.03
CA ARG A 158 9.84 38.00 16.04
C ARG A 158 9.85 39.48 15.61
N CYS A 159 9.84 39.76 14.31
CA CYS A 159 9.85 41.14 13.79
C CYS A 159 8.56 41.49 13.04
N HIS A 160 7.96 40.59 12.26
CA HIS A 160 6.74 40.87 11.49
C HIS A 160 5.79 39.67 11.42
N ALA A 161 4.47 39.91 11.42
CA ALA A 161 3.48 38.85 11.26
C ALA A 161 3.64 38.20 9.88
N LEU A 162 3.59 36.88 9.84
CA LEU A 162 3.77 36.08 8.62
C LEU A 162 2.43 35.62 8.06
N ASP A 163 1.39 35.67 8.88
CA ASP A 163 0.02 35.33 8.55
C ASP A 163 -0.96 36.05 9.50
N ALA A 164 -2.24 35.74 9.36
CA ALA A 164 -3.31 36.38 10.11
C ALA A 164 -3.30 36.08 11.62
N ILE A 165 -2.50 35.11 12.09
CA ILE A 165 -2.54 34.61 13.48
C ILE A 165 -1.23 34.83 14.24
N SER A 166 -0.11 35.08 13.56
CA SER A 166 1.16 35.46 14.17
C SER A 166 1.17 36.94 14.57
N ILE A 167 1.74 37.25 15.74
CA ILE A 167 1.73 38.61 16.33
C ILE A 167 3.14 39.20 16.26
N SER A 168 3.29 40.31 15.55
CA SER A 168 4.52 41.13 15.58
C SER A 168 4.49 42.08 16.79
N PRO A 169 5.62 42.25 17.50
CA PRO A 169 5.74 43.28 18.54
C PRO A 169 5.79 44.71 17.96
N LEU A 170 5.96 44.87 16.65
CA LEU A 170 5.86 46.17 15.96
C LEU A 170 4.45 46.34 15.39
N ALA A 171 3.68 47.23 15.99
CA ALA A 171 2.28 47.51 15.66
C ALA A 171 2.02 48.09 14.24
N ALA A 172 3.01 48.12 13.34
CA ALA A 172 2.97 48.93 12.11
C ALA A 172 3.18 48.17 10.79
N ALA A 173 3.20 46.83 10.76
CA ALA A 173 3.31 46.09 9.51
C ALA A 173 1.93 45.67 8.96
N PRO A 174 1.53 46.09 7.74
CA PRO A 174 0.28 45.63 7.13
C PRO A 174 0.37 44.15 6.74
N PRO A 175 -0.75 43.40 6.68
CA PRO A 175 -0.76 42.00 6.29
C PRO A 175 -0.26 41.83 4.85
N SER A 176 0.41 40.71 4.55
CA SER A 176 1.04 40.38 3.26
C SER A 176 0.08 40.31 2.06
N ALA A 177 -1.23 40.47 2.27
CA ALA A 177 -2.28 40.35 1.26
C ALA A 177 -2.49 41.63 0.41
N THR A 178 -1.56 42.59 0.42
CA THR A 178 -1.67 43.85 -0.33
C THR A 178 -0.51 44.17 -1.27
N TRP A 179 0.22 43.15 -1.76
CA TRP A 179 1.16 43.29 -2.87
C TRP A 179 0.76 42.40 -4.04
#